data_AF-A0A0L6WFV7-F1
#
_entry.id   AF-A0A0L6WFV7-F1
#
_cell.length_a   1.000
_cell.length_b   1.000
_cell.length_c   1.000
_cell.angle_alpha   90.00
_cell.angle_beta   90.00
_cell.angle_gamma   90.00
#
_symmetry.space_group_name_H-M   'P 1'
#
loop_
_entity.id
_entity.type
_entity.pdbx_description
1 polymer ?
#
loop_
_entity_poly.entity_id
_entity_poly.type
_entity_poly.pdbx_seq_one_letter_code
_entity_poly.pdbx_strand_id
1 'polypeptide(L)'
;MLTVPRSPHPEMDTWLNDQTTLAATPILIILHEPSVYFLTNDHNRPRSSWTLSSYLSLVTHALTCASFLSNNAQSMSVSFALFDSRLETLRLPMVKSPTPHHTDDYEAQDPRLEHVYAFVQKYFEWRIISSEGKKAGSLNILILVSAEATPLSWNGRRKRCMTLHRTNRVENPVKLWTWWEGPKDDSVENDKQATCLFWDC
;
A
#
# COMPACT_ATOMS: atom_id res chain seq x y z
N MET A 1 47.87 -31.02 11.89
CA MET A 1 47.27 -30.57 10.63
C MET A 1 46.29 -31.65 10.21
N LEU A 2 44.99 -31.46 10.50
CA LEU A 2 43.96 -32.48 10.28
C LEU A 2 43.19 -32.14 9.00
N THR A 3 43.38 -32.96 7.97
CA THR A 3 42.61 -32.91 6.73
C THR A 3 41.32 -33.69 6.93
N VAL A 4 40.19 -33.00 6.91
CA VAL A 4 38.86 -33.61 6.92
C VAL A 4 38.63 -34.24 5.53
N PRO A 5 38.24 -35.53 5.43
CA PRO A 5 37.93 -36.15 4.16
C PRO A 5 36.62 -35.57 3.62
N ARG A 6 36.65 -35.01 2.40
CA ARG A 6 35.42 -34.68 1.68
C ARG A 6 34.80 -35.98 1.19
N SER A 7 33.64 -36.32 1.76
CA SER A 7 32.74 -37.34 1.23
C SER A 7 32.28 -36.94 -0.18
N PRO A 8 32.32 -37.83 -1.19
CA PRO A 8 31.69 -37.60 -2.48
C PRO A 8 30.17 -37.65 -2.28
N HIS A 9 29.55 -36.47 -2.13
CA HIS A 9 28.10 -36.37 -2.12
C HIS A 9 27.57 -36.66 -3.54
N PRO A 10 26.49 -37.46 -3.68
CA PRO A 10 25.81 -37.59 -4.96
C PRO A 10 25.41 -36.21 -5.46
N GLU A 11 25.69 -35.95 -6.74
CA GLU A 11 25.24 -34.79 -7.50
C GLU A 11 23.72 -34.71 -7.41
N MET A 12 23.21 -34.02 -6.39
CA MET A 12 21.88 -33.45 -6.43
C MET A 12 22.01 -32.25 -7.36
N ASP A 13 21.76 -32.48 -8.64
CA ASP A 13 21.38 -31.44 -9.58
C ASP A 13 20.21 -30.69 -8.95
N THR A 14 20.50 -29.59 -8.27
CA THR A 14 19.50 -28.61 -7.92
C THR A 14 19.05 -28.02 -9.24
N TRP A 15 17.94 -28.54 -9.76
CA TRP A 15 17.16 -27.94 -10.84
C TRP A 15 16.68 -26.57 -10.36
N LEU A 16 17.60 -25.61 -10.36
CA LEU A 16 17.28 -24.18 -10.27
C LEU A 16 16.40 -23.93 -11.48
N ASN A 17 15.11 -23.78 -11.22
CA ASN A 17 14.15 -23.47 -12.27
C ASN A 17 14.55 -22.10 -12.81
N ASP A 18 15.04 -22.02 -14.05
CA ASP A 18 15.46 -20.77 -14.70
C ASP A 18 14.37 -19.69 -14.67
N GLN A 19 13.11 -20.08 -14.43
CA GLN A 19 11.98 -19.16 -14.21
C GLN A 19 11.99 -18.44 -12.87
N THR A 20 12.82 -18.87 -11.91
CA THR A 20 12.87 -18.33 -10.54
C THR A 20 14.03 -17.37 -10.30
N THR A 21 14.99 -17.29 -11.23
CA THR A 21 16.14 -16.39 -11.13
C THR A 21 16.00 -15.23 -12.11
N LEU A 22 16.01 -14.00 -11.60
CA LEU A 22 16.09 -12.81 -12.44
C LEU A 22 17.53 -12.66 -12.97
N ALA A 23 17.67 -12.38 -14.26
CA ALA A 23 18.97 -12.18 -14.91
C ALA A 23 19.74 -10.95 -14.38
N ALA A 24 19.05 -10.02 -13.73
CA ALA A 24 19.62 -8.80 -13.16
C ALA A 24 18.87 -8.40 -11.88
N THR A 25 19.54 -7.62 -11.03
CA THR A 25 18.92 -7.02 -9.84
C THR A 25 17.83 -6.04 -10.26
N PRO A 26 16.62 -6.12 -9.69
CA PRO A 26 15.54 -5.19 -10.01
C PRO A 26 15.89 -3.78 -9.54
N ILE A 27 15.54 -2.75 -10.32
CA ILE A 27 15.69 -1.34 -9.93
C ILE A 27 14.52 -0.84 -9.07
N LEU A 28 13.38 -1.53 -9.12
CA LEU A 28 12.14 -1.15 -8.43
C LEU A 28 11.37 -2.40 -8.03
N ILE A 29 10.91 -2.42 -6.79
CA ILE A 29 9.98 -3.41 -6.27
C ILE A 29 8.66 -2.71 -5.97
N ILE A 30 7.56 -3.26 -6.49
CA ILE A 30 6.21 -2.73 -6.30
C ILE A 30 5.37 -3.77 -5.55
N LEU A 31 4.85 -3.41 -4.38
CA LEU A 31 3.76 -4.14 -3.74
C LEU A 31 2.44 -3.46 -4.09
N HIS A 32 1.59 -4.18 -4.80
CA HIS A 32 0.27 -3.71 -5.21
C HIS A 32 -0.82 -4.46 -4.46
N GLU A 33 -1.63 -3.72 -3.72
CA GLU A 33 -2.78 -4.20 -2.95
C GLU A 33 -2.48 -5.38 -1.99
N PRO A 34 -1.39 -5.34 -1.19
CA PRO A 34 -1.09 -6.43 -0.26
C PRO A 34 -2.22 -6.67 0.77
N SER A 35 -3.05 -5.66 1.08
CA SER A 35 -4.23 -5.83 1.92
C SER A 35 -5.24 -6.88 1.40
N VAL A 36 -5.29 -7.22 0.09
CA VAL A 36 -6.21 -8.28 -0.43
C VAL A 36 -6.00 -9.59 0.34
N TYR A 37 -4.76 -9.92 0.61
CA TYR A 37 -4.38 -11.19 1.25
C TYR A 37 -4.85 -11.30 2.70
N PHE A 38 -5.07 -10.16 3.35
CA PHE A 38 -5.45 -10.10 4.76
C PHE A 38 -6.95 -9.84 4.97
N LEU A 39 -7.64 -9.34 3.94
CA LEU A 39 -9.06 -8.93 3.98
C LEU A 39 -10.02 -9.96 3.38
N THR A 40 -9.55 -11.17 3.07
CA THR A 40 -10.37 -12.17 2.37
C THR A 40 -11.57 -12.55 3.25
N ASN A 41 -12.78 -12.18 2.80
CA ASN A 41 -14.06 -12.51 3.44
C ASN A 41 -14.45 -13.97 3.22
N ASP A 42 -13.54 -14.90 3.48
CA ASP A 42 -13.90 -16.30 3.50
C ASP A 42 -14.68 -16.57 4.80
N HIS A 43 -16.01 -16.56 4.68
CA HIS A 43 -16.93 -16.82 5.79
C HIS A 43 -16.70 -18.17 6.46
N ASN A 44 -15.99 -19.09 5.80
CA ASN A 44 -15.67 -20.42 6.32
C ASN A 44 -14.33 -20.48 7.06
N ARG A 45 -13.50 -19.44 7.01
CA ARG A 45 -12.27 -19.38 7.81
C ARG A 45 -12.54 -18.74 9.17
N PRO A 46 -11.96 -19.28 10.26
CA PRO A 46 -11.97 -18.58 11.54
C PRO A 46 -11.38 -17.18 11.32
N ARG A 47 -12.11 -16.14 11.75
CA ARG A 47 -11.84 -14.70 11.53
C ARG A 47 -10.50 -14.20 12.14
N SER A 48 -9.54 -15.08 12.39
CA SER A 48 -8.58 -14.93 13.49
C SER A 48 -7.11 -15.19 13.15
N SER A 49 -6.59 -14.92 11.96
CA SER A 49 -5.13 -15.05 11.77
C SER A 49 -4.43 -13.86 11.15
N TRP A 50 -5.13 -13.07 10.34
CA TRP A 50 -4.49 -11.96 9.64
C TRP A 50 -4.59 -10.71 10.47
N THR A 51 -3.45 -10.35 11.04
CA THR A 51 -3.31 -9.20 11.94
C THR A 51 -2.53 -8.11 11.23
N LEU A 52 -2.64 -6.86 11.69
CA LEU A 52 -1.77 -5.80 11.20
C LEU A 52 -0.29 -6.19 11.24
N SER A 53 0.15 -6.95 12.25
CA SER A 53 1.54 -7.40 12.32
C SER A 53 1.90 -8.28 11.13
N SER A 54 1.01 -9.14 10.62
CA SER A 54 1.25 -9.92 9.40
C SER A 54 1.45 -9.01 8.17
N TYR A 55 0.62 -7.97 8.04
CA TYR A 55 0.75 -6.97 6.97
C TYR A 55 2.08 -6.19 7.07
N LEU A 56 2.40 -5.68 8.26
CA LEU A 56 3.63 -4.94 8.49
C LEU A 56 4.85 -5.83 8.30
N SER A 57 4.81 -7.09 8.74
CA SER A 57 5.88 -8.06 8.50
C SER A 57 6.12 -8.25 7.00
N LEU A 58 5.08 -8.39 6.18
CA LEU A 58 5.24 -8.48 4.72
C LEU A 58 5.94 -7.23 4.15
N VAL A 59 5.48 -6.04 4.55
CA VAL A 59 6.08 -4.77 4.10
C VAL A 59 7.53 -4.65 4.56
N THR A 60 7.83 -4.97 5.82
CA THR A 60 9.18 -4.95 6.38
C THR A 60 10.09 -5.94 5.66
N HIS A 61 9.64 -7.18 5.43
CA HIS A 61 10.42 -8.16 4.68
C HIS A 61 10.75 -7.67 3.26
N ALA A 62 9.78 -7.10 2.55
CA ALA A 62 10.00 -6.57 1.22
C ALA A 62 11.00 -5.39 1.23
N LEU A 63 10.92 -4.49 2.22
CA LEU A 63 11.90 -3.42 2.43
C LEU A 63 13.30 -3.96 2.75
N THR A 64 13.42 -4.97 3.60
CA THR A 64 14.69 -5.62 3.91
C THR A 64 15.28 -6.29 2.67
N CYS A 65 14.46 -6.96 1.87
CA CYS A 65 14.88 -7.53 0.59
C CYS A 65 15.38 -6.44 -0.37
N ALA A 66 14.66 -5.32 -0.51
CA ALA A 66 15.09 -4.20 -1.34
C ALA A 66 16.43 -3.62 -0.86
N SER A 67 16.61 -3.46 0.46
CA SER A 67 17.88 -2.99 1.04
C SER A 67 19.02 -3.97 0.80
N PHE A 68 18.78 -5.27 1.00
CA PHE A 68 19.77 -6.32 0.73
C PHE A 68 20.18 -6.33 -0.75
N LEU A 69 19.23 -6.27 -1.67
CA LEU A 69 19.51 -6.20 -3.11
C LEU A 69 20.27 -4.93 -3.48
N SER A 70 19.94 -3.80 -2.85
CA SER A 70 20.65 -2.52 -3.06
C SER A 70 22.12 -2.60 -2.64
N ASN A 71 22.40 -3.26 -1.51
CA ASN A 71 23.77 -3.39 -0.99
C ASN A 71 24.63 -4.33 -1.83
N ASN A 72 24.01 -5.29 -2.53
CA ASN A 72 24.72 -6.22 -3.41
C ASN A 72 24.82 -5.72 -4.85
N ALA A 73 23.96 -4.77 -5.26
CA ALA A 73 24.04 -4.13 -6.56
C ALA A 73 25.17 -3.10 -6.57
N GLN A 74 26.14 -3.28 -7.47
CA GLN A 74 27.28 -2.37 -7.58
C GLN A 74 26.92 -0.99 -8.15
N SER A 75 25.78 -0.85 -8.83
CA SER A 75 25.49 0.32 -9.68
C SER A 75 24.26 1.13 -9.29
N MET A 76 23.23 0.54 -8.67
CA MET A 76 21.97 1.23 -8.39
C MET A 76 21.30 0.73 -7.12
N SER A 77 20.74 1.66 -6.34
CA SER A 77 19.83 1.35 -5.24
C SER A 77 18.49 0.85 -5.76
N VAL A 78 17.96 -0.22 -5.18
CA VAL A 78 16.62 -0.74 -5.45
C VAL A 78 15.60 0.15 -4.76
N SER A 79 14.71 0.76 -5.55
CA SER A 79 13.59 1.53 -5.03
C SER A 79 12.44 0.61 -4.61
N PHE A 80 11.64 1.05 -3.64
CA PHE A 80 10.47 0.31 -3.17
C PHE A 80 9.22 1.20 -3.17
N ALA A 81 8.14 0.70 -3.78
CA ALA A 81 6.85 1.38 -3.81
C ALA A 81 5.75 0.47 -3.28
N LEU A 82 4.87 1.03 -2.45
CA LEU A 82 3.70 0.36 -1.90
C LEU A 82 2.45 1.10 -2.36
N PHE A 83 1.57 0.40 -3.05
CA PHE A 83 0.24 0.88 -3.43
C PHE A 83 -0.80 0.02 -2.73
N ASP A 84 -1.57 0.60 -1.82
CA ASP A 84 -2.63 -0.12 -1.12
C ASP A 84 -3.79 0.82 -0.80
N SER A 85 -4.92 0.59 -1.46
CA SER A 85 -6.13 1.41 -1.35
C SER A 85 -7.00 1.05 -0.14
N ARG A 86 -6.70 -0.04 0.57
CA ARG A 86 -7.56 -0.57 1.65
C ARG A 86 -6.85 -0.59 3.00
N LEU A 87 -5.80 0.21 3.15
CA LEU A 87 -5.11 0.40 4.42
C LEU A 87 -6.06 0.80 5.55
N GLU A 88 -7.10 1.59 5.29
CA GLU A 88 -8.08 1.98 6.31
C GLU A 88 -8.93 0.81 6.83
N THR A 89 -9.01 -0.29 6.09
CA THR A 89 -9.83 -1.46 6.44
C THR A 89 -9.06 -2.52 7.23
N LEU A 90 -7.72 -2.42 7.26
CA LEU A 90 -6.87 -3.29 8.06
C LEU A 90 -7.11 -3.03 9.56
N ARG A 91 -7.12 -4.11 10.34
CA ARG A 91 -7.41 -4.06 11.78
C ARG A 91 -6.17 -4.42 12.59
N LEU A 92 -5.97 -3.71 13.71
CA LEU A 92 -4.98 -4.07 14.71
C LEU A 92 -5.40 -5.33 15.46
N PRO A 93 -4.46 -6.25 15.79
CA PRO A 93 -4.71 -7.24 16.82
C PRO A 93 -4.90 -6.50 18.14
N MET A 94 -6.11 -6.56 18.70
CA MET A 94 -6.35 -5.95 20.00
C MET A 94 -5.70 -6.78 21.09
N VAL A 95 -4.83 -6.13 21.87
CA VAL A 95 -4.59 -6.56 23.23
C VAL A 95 -5.90 -6.31 23.97
N LYS A 96 -6.55 -7.38 24.44
CA LYS A 96 -7.72 -7.23 25.31
C LYS A 96 -7.31 -6.34 26.47
N SER A 97 -7.95 -5.18 26.62
CA SER A 97 -7.75 -4.37 27.82
C SER A 97 -8.08 -5.28 29.02
N PRO A 98 -7.20 -5.34 30.03
CA PRO A 98 -7.48 -6.14 31.20
C PRO A 98 -8.78 -5.63 31.83
N THR A 99 -9.86 -6.38 31.68
CA THR A 99 -11.14 -6.07 32.30
C THR A 99 -10.97 -6.25 33.81
N PRO A 100 -11.16 -5.20 34.62
CA PRO A 100 -11.20 -5.36 36.06
C PRO A 100 -12.37 -6.29 36.39
N HIS A 101 -12.09 -7.36 37.12
CA HIS A 101 -13.07 -8.35 37.56
C HIS A 101 -14.29 -7.69 38.23
N HIS A 102 -15.37 -7.47 37.50
CA HIS A 102 -16.68 -7.26 38.12
C HIS A 102 -17.82 -7.62 37.17
N THR A 103 -18.61 -8.59 37.64
CA THR A 103 -19.99 -8.95 37.30
C THR A 103 -20.29 -9.47 35.89
N ASP A 104 -20.85 -10.68 35.85
CA ASP A 104 -21.07 -11.64 34.76
C ASP A 104 -21.93 -11.21 33.54
N ASP A 105 -21.91 -9.96 33.11
CA ASP A 105 -22.56 -9.57 31.85
C ASP A 105 -21.55 -9.60 30.68
N TYR A 106 -21.43 -10.78 30.06
CA TYR A 106 -20.56 -11.07 28.91
C TYR A 106 -21.08 -10.48 27.59
N GLU A 107 -21.37 -9.18 27.52
CA GLU A 107 -21.47 -8.54 26.21
C GLU A 107 -20.07 -8.46 25.60
N ALA A 108 -19.85 -9.26 24.55
CA ALA A 108 -18.60 -9.28 23.80
C ALA A 108 -18.36 -7.89 23.22
N GLN A 109 -17.50 -7.11 23.89
CA GLN A 109 -17.20 -5.75 23.48
C GLN A 109 -16.60 -5.78 22.06
N ASP A 110 -17.25 -5.06 21.15
CA ASP A 110 -16.79 -5.00 19.76
C ASP A 110 -15.39 -4.40 19.69
N PRO A 111 -14.51 -4.96 18.85
CA PRO A 111 -13.13 -4.54 18.81
C PRO A 111 -13.00 -3.07 18.38
N ARG A 112 -12.22 -2.29 19.14
CA ARG A 112 -11.81 -0.93 18.79
C ARG A 112 -11.04 -0.94 17.47
N LEU A 113 -11.62 -0.29 16.47
CA LEU A 113 -11.01 -0.11 15.16
C LEU A 113 -10.05 1.08 15.22
N GLU A 114 -8.75 0.83 15.00
CA GLU A 114 -7.79 1.90 14.79
C GLU A 114 -7.33 1.93 13.33
N HIS A 115 -7.19 3.13 12.78
CA HIS A 115 -6.76 3.31 11.40
C HIS A 115 -5.26 2.98 11.26
N VAL A 116 -4.98 1.91 10.52
CA VAL A 116 -3.62 1.41 10.23
C VAL A 116 -2.77 2.43 9.47
N TYR A 117 -3.40 3.28 8.67
CA TYR A 117 -2.75 4.32 7.88
C TYR A 117 -1.75 5.16 8.69
N ALA A 118 -2.08 5.51 9.94
CA ALA A 118 -1.21 6.31 10.80
C ALA A 118 0.11 5.61 11.17
N PHE A 119 0.13 4.29 11.25
CA PHE A 119 1.33 3.50 11.56
C PHE A 119 2.19 3.32 10.32
N VAL A 120 1.58 2.99 9.19
CA VAL A 120 2.26 2.82 7.90
C VAL A 120 3.00 4.09 7.53
N GLN A 121 2.38 5.26 7.74
CA GLN A 121 3.00 6.55 7.42
C GLN A 121 4.34 6.80 8.12
N LYS A 122 4.63 6.13 9.24
CA LYS A 122 5.93 6.25 9.95
C LYS A 122 7.08 5.57 9.22
N TYR A 123 6.80 4.61 8.33
CA TYR A 123 7.80 3.83 7.62
C TYR A 123 8.14 4.37 6.23
N PHE A 124 7.29 5.25 5.67
CA PHE A 124 7.45 5.79 4.33
C PHE A 124 7.86 7.26 4.36
N GLU A 125 8.95 7.57 3.66
CA GLU A 125 9.40 8.94 3.46
C GLU A 125 8.45 9.70 2.54
N TRP A 126 7.94 9.04 1.51
CA TRP A 126 7.09 9.63 0.50
C TRP A 126 5.70 9.02 0.57
N ARG A 127 4.68 9.86 0.54
CA ARG A 127 3.27 9.44 0.47
C ARG A 127 2.58 10.12 -0.70
N ILE A 128 1.74 9.35 -1.37
CA ILE A 128 0.94 9.82 -2.49
C ILE A 128 -0.50 9.93 -2.02
N ILE A 129 -1.08 11.11 -2.14
CA ILE A 129 -2.48 11.36 -1.81
C ILE A 129 -3.20 11.69 -3.11
N SER A 130 -4.22 10.89 -3.42
CA SER A 130 -5.19 11.23 -4.46
C SER A 130 -6.31 12.06 -3.84
N SER A 131 -6.64 13.19 -4.47
CA SER A 131 -7.76 14.02 -4.04
C SER A 131 -8.73 14.23 -5.20
N GLU A 132 -10.02 14.21 -4.86
CA GLU A 132 -11.05 14.75 -5.73
C GLU A 132 -10.97 16.27 -5.67
N GLY A 133 -11.04 16.95 -6.81
CA GLY A 133 -11.07 18.41 -6.88
C GLY A 133 -12.37 18.99 -6.33
N LYS A 134 -12.70 18.74 -5.06
CA LYS A 134 -13.81 19.40 -4.37
C LYS A 134 -13.36 20.78 -3.92
N LYS A 135 -14.27 21.76 -4.01
CA LYS A 135 -14.06 23.13 -3.52
C LYS A 135 -13.51 23.05 -2.09
N ALA A 136 -12.42 23.77 -1.83
CA ALA A 136 -11.68 23.80 -0.57
C ALA A 136 -12.53 24.39 0.58
N GLY A 137 -13.56 23.65 1.01
CA GLY A 137 -14.54 24.12 1.99
C GLY A 137 -14.78 23.19 3.17
N SER A 138 -14.41 21.91 3.12
CA SER A 138 -14.65 21.02 4.27
C SER A 138 -13.88 19.70 4.16
N LEU A 139 -12.63 19.68 4.64
CA LEU A 139 -11.99 18.45 5.08
C LEU A 139 -10.92 18.86 6.10
N ASN A 140 -11.15 18.47 7.36
CA ASN A 140 -10.21 18.59 8.48
C ASN A 140 -9.03 17.62 8.30
N ILE A 141 -8.30 17.75 7.19
CA ILE A 141 -6.95 17.22 7.05
C ILE A 141 -6.10 18.45 6.82
N LEU A 142 -5.35 18.85 7.85
CA LEU A 142 -4.43 19.98 7.93
C LEU A 142 -3.43 20.01 6.76
N ILE A 143 -3.88 20.45 5.58
CA ILE A 143 -3.01 20.77 4.45
C ILE A 143 -3.46 22.15 3.98
N LEU A 144 -2.73 23.17 4.44
CA LEU A 144 -2.79 24.53 3.92
C LEU A 144 -2.35 24.50 2.45
N VAL A 145 -3.32 24.48 1.53
CA VAL A 145 -3.07 24.72 0.11
C VAL A 145 -3.77 26.01 -0.28
N SER A 146 -2.99 26.90 -0.89
CA SER A 146 -3.36 28.20 -1.42
C SER A 146 -4.68 28.15 -2.21
N ALA A 147 -5.60 29.04 -1.85
CA ALA A 147 -6.91 29.15 -2.46
C ALA A 147 -6.84 29.98 -3.75
N GLU A 148 -6.68 29.31 -4.88
CA GLU A 148 -7.18 29.81 -6.17
C GLU A 148 -8.31 28.89 -6.67
N ALA A 149 -9.52 29.45 -6.65
CA ALA A 149 -10.74 28.91 -7.27
C ALA A 149 -10.53 28.80 -8.80
N THR A 150 -11.10 27.89 -9.59
CA THR A 150 -12.32 27.07 -9.56
C THR A 150 -12.07 25.92 -10.54
N PRO A 151 -12.31 24.63 -10.22
CA PRO A 151 -12.38 23.62 -11.28
C PRO A 151 -13.79 23.67 -11.88
N LEU A 152 -13.94 24.41 -12.99
CA LEU A 152 -15.05 24.22 -13.91
C LEU A 152 -15.07 22.74 -14.29
N SER A 153 -16.17 22.04 -14.02
CA SER A 153 -16.38 20.68 -14.49
C SER A 153 -16.41 20.72 -16.02
N TRP A 154 -15.32 20.34 -16.68
CA TRP A 154 -15.34 20.19 -18.13
C TRP A 154 -16.27 19.03 -18.45
N ASN A 155 -17.43 19.31 -19.04
CA ASN A 155 -18.38 18.31 -19.54
C ASN A 155 -18.79 17.22 -18.51
N GLY A 156 -19.04 17.61 -17.26
CA GLY A 156 -19.43 16.67 -16.20
C GLY A 156 -18.31 15.73 -15.73
N ARG A 157 -17.07 15.94 -16.18
CA ARG A 157 -15.91 15.15 -15.76
C ARG A 157 -15.40 15.62 -14.39
N ARG A 158 -14.94 14.66 -13.59
CA ARG A 158 -14.33 14.88 -12.28
C ARG A 158 -12.84 15.08 -12.43
N LYS A 159 -12.33 16.23 -11.99
CA LYS A 159 -10.89 16.47 -11.92
C LYS A 159 -10.31 15.73 -10.72
N ARG A 160 -9.21 15.03 -10.95
CA ARG A 160 -8.41 14.35 -9.95
C ARG A 160 -6.99 14.91 -9.95
N CYS A 161 -6.38 14.86 -8.78
CA CYS A 161 -5.01 15.29 -8.59
C CYS A 161 -4.30 14.27 -7.73
N MET A 162 -3.05 13.96 -8.10
CA MET A 162 -2.15 13.16 -7.29
C MET A 162 -1.03 14.06 -6.80
N THR A 163 -0.92 14.15 -5.48
CA THR A 163 0.08 14.97 -4.80
C THR A 163 1.05 14.09 -4.03
N LEU A 164 2.33 14.38 -4.18
CA LEU A 164 3.42 13.77 -3.46
C LEU A 164 3.75 14.62 -2.24
N HIS A 165 3.79 13.98 -1.09
CA HIS A 165 4.15 14.60 0.17
C HIS A 165 5.36 13.87 0.73
N ARG A 166 6.28 14.64 1.31
CA ARG A 166 7.40 14.10 2.08
C ARG A 166 7.08 14.14 3.56
N THR A 167 7.22 13.01 4.23
CA THR A 167 7.00 12.87 5.66
C THR A 167 8.07 13.69 6.41
N ASN A 168 7.67 14.40 7.47
CA ASN A 168 8.52 15.19 8.37
C ASN A 168 9.17 16.47 7.79
N ARG A 169 8.76 16.94 6.61
CA ARG A 169 9.18 18.26 6.12
C ARG A 169 7.97 19.17 5.88
N VAL A 170 8.08 20.43 6.29
CA VAL A 170 7.16 21.51 5.90
C VAL A 170 7.53 21.96 4.49
N GLU A 171 7.62 21.02 3.56
CA GLU A 171 7.79 21.31 2.14
C GLU A 171 6.41 21.35 1.49
N ASN A 172 6.23 22.22 0.51
CA ASN A 172 4.99 22.27 -0.25
C ASN A 172 4.79 20.94 -0.98
N PRO A 173 3.57 20.38 -0.97
CA PRO A 173 3.29 19.14 -1.69
C PRO A 173 3.61 19.32 -3.17
N VAL A 174 4.30 18.34 -3.74
CA VAL A 174 4.63 18.35 -5.17
C VAL A 174 3.45 17.74 -5.91
N LYS A 175 2.82 18.54 -6.75
CA LYS A 175 1.76 18.06 -7.64
C LYS A 175 2.39 17.18 -8.73
N LEU A 176 2.13 15.88 -8.69
CA LEU A 176 2.70 14.94 -9.67
C LEU A 176 1.84 14.92 -10.92
N TRP A 177 0.56 14.59 -10.78
CA TRP A 177 -0.32 14.34 -11.90
C TRP A 177 -1.70 14.95 -11.71
N THR A 178 -2.31 15.31 -12.83
CA THR A 178 -3.70 15.76 -12.92
C THR A 178 -4.37 14.95 -14.02
N TRP A 179 -5.54 14.41 -13.74
CA TRP A 179 -6.35 13.73 -14.75
C TRP A 179 -7.82 14.04 -14.56
N TRP A 180 -8.60 13.78 -15.60
CA TRP A 180 -10.06 13.87 -15.55
C TRP A 180 -10.65 12.46 -15.67
N GLU A 181 -11.61 12.17 -14.80
CA GLU A 181 -12.44 10.97 -14.83
C GLU A 181 -13.82 11.35 -15.36
N GLY A 182 -14.27 10.68 -16.42
CA GLY A 182 -15.61 10.89 -16.96
C GLY A 182 -16.25 9.57 -17.39
N PRO A 183 -17.58 9.55 -17.55
CA PRO A 183 -18.21 8.47 -18.29
C PRO A 183 -17.59 8.40 -19.68
N LYS A 184 -17.37 7.19 -20.17
CA LYS A 184 -17.10 6.98 -21.59
C LYS A 184 -18.32 7.51 -22.34
N ASP A 185 -18.10 8.20 -23.46
CA ASP A 185 -19.18 8.77 -24.27
C ASP A 185 -19.91 7.60 -24.96
N ASP A 186 -20.84 6.99 -24.23
CA ASP A 186 -21.51 5.75 -24.59
C ASP A 186 -22.60 6.03 -25.63
N SER A 187 -22.18 6.21 -26.88
CA SER A 187 -23.03 6.03 -28.05
C SER A 187 -23.22 4.55 -28.42
N VAL A 188 -22.69 3.62 -27.62
CA VAL A 188 -22.76 2.17 -27.86
C VAL A 188 -23.16 1.43 -26.59
N GLU A 189 -24.36 0.88 -26.66
CA GLU A 189 -25.13 0.09 -25.70
C GLU A 189 -24.36 -1.11 -25.12
N ASN A 190 -23.57 -0.90 -24.06
CA ASN A 190 -23.00 -1.98 -23.26
C ASN A 190 -22.99 -1.59 -21.79
N ASP A 191 -23.67 -2.38 -20.94
CA ASP A 191 -23.94 -2.15 -19.51
C ASP A 191 -22.73 -1.98 -18.57
N LYS A 192 -21.50 -1.96 -19.10
CA LYS A 192 -20.30 -1.78 -18.28
C LYS A 192 -19.87 -0.32 -18.31
N GLN A 193 -20.22 0.42 -17.25
CA GLN A 193 -19.69 1.76 -17.00
C GLN A 193 -18.16 1.72 -16.92
N ALA A 194 -17.49 1.99 -18.03
CA ALA A 194 -16.05 2.17 -18.06
C ALA A 194 -15.74 3.63 -17.71
N THR A 195 -14.80 3.84 -16.77
CA THR A 195 -14.30 5.18 -16.49
C THR A 195 -13.14 5.48 -17.43
N CYS A 196 -13.24 6.54 -18.23
CA CYS A 196 -12.14 7.01 -19.07
C CYS A 196 -11.26 8.00 -18.30
N LEU A 197 -9.95 7.87 -18.47
CA LEU A 197 -8.94 8.76 -17.90
C LEU A 197 -8.42 9.69 -19.00
N PHE A 198 -8.49 11.00 -18.77
CA PHE A 198 -7.93 12.02 -19.66
C PHE A 198 -6.78 12.74 -18.95
N TRP A 199 -5.63 12.78 -19.59
CA TRP A 199 -4.41 13.38 -19.04
C TRP A 199 -4.29 14.83 -19.51
N ASP A 200 -3.98 15.75 -18.59
CA ASP A 200 -3.55 17.10 -18.95
C ASP A 200 -2.07 16.99 -19.39
N CYS A 201 -1.79 17.11 -20.69
CA CYS A 201 -0.42 17.17 -21.23
C CYS A 201 0.22 18.54 -20.97
#